data_AF-K8WPQ5-F1
#
_entry.id   AF-K8WPQ5-F1
#
_cell.length_a   1.000
_cell.length_b   1.000
_cell.length_c   1.000
_cell.angle_alpha   90.00
_cell.angle_beta   90.00
_cell.angle_gamma   90.00
#
_symmetry.space_group_name_H-M   'P 1'
#
loop_
_entity.id
_entity.type
_entity.pdbx_description
1 polymer ?
#
loop_
_entity_poly.entity_id
_entity_poly.type
_entity_poly.pdbx_seq_one_letter_code
_entity_poly.pdbx_strand_id
1 'polypeptide(L)'
;MLRMIKVDKEQRELVARETTIQANDTSTVLGTKKLLAGAIQQLSEGDYSIATSANFVASIEKDMVLNIGQDSTIEIGQKLIEKIGQIKQSVSGAQQQIIAPVVWIGSQEINVAQLMIDTLDIVKELAELTASHTHNNTGEPLNAQAINGTGTKSDNLREKYSPVIG
;
A
#
# COMPACT_ATOMS: atom_id res chain seq x y z
N MET A 1 -31.42 -13.15 -40.73
CA MET A 1 -32.47 -14.00 -40.12
C MET A 1 -32.36 -13.86 -38.61
N LEU A 2 -33.46 -13.57 -37.90
CA LEU A 2 -33.49 -13.41 -36.45
C LEU A 2 -34.17 -14.63 -35.83
N ARG A 3 -33.57 -15.22 -34.78
CA ARG A 3 -34.22 -16.21 -33.94
C ARG A 3 -34.55 -15.57 -32.59
N MET A 4 -35.82 -15.61 -32.20
CA MET A 4 -36.29 -15.14 -30.89
C MET A 4 -36.89 -16.31 -30.12
N ILE A 5 -36.51 -16.45 -28.85
CA ILE A 5 -37.09 -17.44 -27.93
C ILE A 5 -37.69 -16.64 -26.77
N LYS A 6 -38.98 -16.82 -26.51
CA LYS A 6 -39.69 -16.21 -25.39
C LYS A 6 -40.36 -17.33 -24.60
N VAL A 7 -39.87 -17.57 -23.39
CA VAL A 7 -40.33 -18.63 -22.49
C VAL A 7 -40.17 -18.14 -21.05
N ASP A 8 -40.99 -18.66 -20.13
CA ASP A 8 -40.87 -18.31 -18.71
C ASP A 8 -39.71 -19.04 -18.04
N LYS A 9 -39.39 -20.25 -18.50
CA LYS A 9 -38.28 -21.07 -18.00
C LYS A 9 -37.63 -21.85 -19.14
N GLU A 10 -36.31 -21.89 -19.14
CA GLU A 10 -35.52 -22.75 -20.02
C GLU A 10 -34.54 -23.57 -19.18
N GLN A 11 -34.46 -24.87 -19.46
CA GLN A 11 -33.46 -25.79 -18.90
C GLN A 11 -32.80 -26.55 -20.04
N ARG A 12 -31.48 -26.68 -19.99
CA ARG A 12 -30.70 -27.46 -20.95
C ARG A 12 -29.79 -28.41 -20.18
N GLU A 13 -29.81 -29.67 -20.56
CA GLU A 13 -28.87 -30.69 -20.11
C GLU A 13 -28.11 -31.16 -21.35
N LEU A 14 -26.80 -31.01 -21.33
CA LEU A 14 -25.91 -31.24 -22.46
C LEU A 14 -24.63 -31.88 -21.94
N VAL A 15 -24.03 -32.77 -22.73
CA VAL A 15 -22.72 -33.37 -22.40
C VAL A 15 -21.57 -32.42 -22.74
N ALA A 16 -21.71 -31.67 -23.83
CA ALA A 16 -20.76 -30.66 -24.28
C ALA A 16 -21.48 -29.54 -25.03
N ARG A 17 -20.88 -28.35 -25.05
CA ARG A 17 -21.35 -27.22 -25.85
C ARG A 17 -20.17 -26.38 -26.29
N GLU A 18 -20.13 -26.06 -27.57
CA GLU A 18 -19.28 -25.03 -28.16
C GLU A 18 -20.18 -23.96 -28.77
N THR A 19 -19.75 -22.70 -28.75
CA THR A 19 -20.50 -21.60 -29.36
C THR A 19 -19.53 -20.56 -29.89
N THR A 20 -19.62 -20.24 -31.17
CA THR A 20 -18.86 -19.16 -31.82
C THR A 20 -19.80 -18.03 -32.15
N ILE A 21 -19.56 -16.85 -31.59
CA ILE A 21 -20.30 -15.62 -31.93
C ILE A 21 -19.33 -14.73 -32.72
N GLN A 22 -19.62 -14.50 -34.00
CA GLN A 22 -18.73 -13.74 -34.91
C GLN A 22 -18.88 -12.21 -34.76
N ALA A 23 -19.73 -11.77 -33.85
CA ALA A 23 -20.06 -10.38 -33.60
C ALA A 23 -20.28 -10.19 -32.09
N ASN A 24 -21.03 -9.18 -31.70
CA ASN A 24 -21.30 -8.90 -30.29
C ASN A 24 -22.19 -9.96 -29.65
N ASP A 25 -21.78 -10.47 -28.49
CA ASP A 25 -22.63 -11.24 -27.57
C ASP A 25 -22.99 -10.36 -26.38
N THR A 26 -24.28 -10.23 -26.07
CA THR A 26 -24.76 -9.42 -24.94
C THR A 26 -25.73 -10.25 -24.11
N SER A 27 -25.41 -10.37 -22.82
CA SER A 27 -26.23 -11.08 -21.84
C SER A 27 -26.65 -10.14 -20.73
N THR A 28 -27.95 -9.87 -20.64
CA THR A 28 -28.55 -9.12 -19.53
C THR A 28 -29.30 -10.09 -18.63
N VAL A 29 -28.88 -10.20 -17.37
CA VAL A 29 -29.56 -10.99 -16.35
C VAL A 29 -30.03 -10.02 -15.27
N LEU A 30 -31.34 -9.85 -15.13
CA LEU A 30 -31.92 -8.95 -14.12
C LEU A 30 -31.80 -9.53 -12.70
N GLY A 31 -31.74 -10.85 -12.59
CA GLY A 31 -31.51 -11.57 -11.34
C GLY A 31 -30.04 -11.97 -11.15
N THR A 32 -29.82 -13.01 -10.35
CA THR A 32 -28.47 -13.53 -10.11
C THR A 32 -28.00 -14.45 -11.24
N LYS A 33 -26.81 -14.19 -11.78
CA LYS A 33 -26.08 -15.13 -12.64
C LYS A 33 -25.07 -15.92 -11.81
N LYS A 34 -25.15 -17.26 -11.85
CA LYS A 34 -24.19 -18.16 -11.17
C LYS A 34 -23.42 -18.97 -12.22
N LEU A 35 -22.12 -19.13 -12.03
CA LEU A 35 -21.25 -20.01 -12.81
C LEU A 35 -20.52 -20.93 -11.84
N LEU A 36 -20.75 -22.24 -11.99
CA LEU A 36 -20.00 -23.28 -11.30
C LEU A 36 -19.31 -24.10 -12.39
N ALA A 37 -17.98 -24.11 -12.37
CA ALA A 37 -17.16 -24.80 -13.36
C ALA A 37 -15.90 -25.34 -12.69
N GLY A 38 -15.33 -26.43 -13.23
CA GLY A 38 -14.04 -26.94 -12.75
C GLY A 38 -12.89 -25.95 -12.99
N ALA A 39 -12.83 -25.37 -14.19
CA ALA A 39 -11.89 -24.31 -14.55
C ALA A 39 -12.61 -23.22 -15.36
N ILE A 40 -12.12 -21.98 -15.24
CA ILE A 40 -12.60 -20.82 -15.98
C ILE A 40 -11.39 -20.14 -16.60
N GLN A 41 -11.43 -19.88 -17.90
CA GLN A 41 -10.47 -19.06 -18.61
C GLN A 41 -11.22 -17.89 -19.26
N GLN A 42 -10.76 -16.67 -18.99
CA GLN A 42 -11.31 -15.43 -19.55
C GLN A 42 -10.16 -14.74 -20.26
N LEU A 43 -10.29 -14.60 -21.58
CA LEU A 43 -9.30 -13.94 -22.42
C LEU A 43 -10.00 -12.83 -23.20
N SER A 44 -9.36 -11.67 -23.26
CA SER A 44 -9.78 -10.53 -24.06
C SER A 44 -8.54 -9.95 -24.73
N GLU A 45 -8.62 -9.73 -26.05
CA GLU A 45 -7.57 -9.00 -26.79
C GLU A 45 -7.69 -7.48 -26.61
N GLY A 46 -8.89 -7.00 -26.25
CA GLY A 46 -9.16 -5.61 -25.89
C GLY A 46 -9.46 -5.44 -24.40
N ASP A 47 -10.10 -4.33 -24.06
CA ASP A 47 -10.41 -3.96 -22.68
C ASP A 47 -11.22 -5.04 -21.94
N TYR A 48 -10.88 -5.25 -20.66
CA TYR A 48 -11.58 -6.16 -19.77
C TYR A 48 -11.96 -5.43 -18.47
N SER A 49 -13.26 -5.35 -18.17
CA SER A 49 -13.78 -4.62 -17.01
C SER A 49 -14.64 -5.51 -16.13
N ILE A 50 -14.40 -5.47 -14.82
CA ILE A 50 -15.27 -6.04 -13.79
C ILE A 50 -15.67 -4.91 -12.85
N ALA A 51 -16.98 -4.71 -12.65
CA ALA A 51 -17.49 -3.66 -11.78
C ALA A 51 -18.69 -4.16 -10.97
N THR A 52 -18.84 -3.62 -9.76
CA THR A 52 -19.98 -3.85 -8.87
C THR A 52 -20.30 -2.55 -8.13
N SER A 53 -21.59 -2.26 -7.92
CA SER A 53 -22.01 -1.13 -7.09
C SER A 53 -22.06 -1.47 -5.59
N ALA A 54 -21.71 -2.71 -5.25
CA ALA A 54 -21.72 -3.25 -3.89
C ALA A 54 -20.36 -3.89 -3.60
N ASN A 55 -20.34 -5.05 -2.95
CA ASN A 55 -19.11 -5.71 -2.52
C ASN A 55 -18.50 -6.55 -3.64
N PHE A 56 -17.17 -6.49 -3.77
CA PHE A 56 -16.37 -7.44 -4.55
C PHE A 56 -15.59 -8.35 -3.59
N VAL A 57 -15.73 -9.67 -3.75
CA VAL A 57 -15.00 -10.66 -2.95
C VAL A 57 -14.30 -11.63 -3.89
N ALA A 58 -12.98 -11.72 -3.76
CA ALA A 58 -12.14 -12.71 -4.42
C ALA A 58 -11.47 -13.58 -3.34
N SER A 59 -11.69 -14.89 -3.41
CA SER A 59 -11.09 -15.87 -2.50
C SER A 59 -10.32 -16.89 -3.32
N ILE A 60 -9.01 -16.97 -3.08
CA ILE A 60 -8.09 -17.86 -3.79
C ILE A 60 -7.36 -18.68 -2.72
N GLU A 61 -7.45 -20.00 -2.79
CA GLU A 61 -6.84 -20.91 -1.79
C GLU A 61 -5.35 -21.13 -2.00
N LYS A 62 -4.88 -20.93 -3.24
CA LYS A 62 -3.47 -21.08 -3.64
C LYS A 62 -2.92 -19.71 -4.05
N ASP A 63 -2.35 -19.63 -5.24
CA ASP A 63 -1.61 -18.45 -5.69
C ASP A 63 -2.46 -17.54 -6.56
N MET A 64 -2.24 -16.23 -6.42
CA MET A 64 -2.71 -15.20 -7.33
C MET A 64 -1.51 -14.50 -7.95
N VAL A 65 -1.47 -14.40 -9.28
CA VAL A 65 -0.40 -13.72 -10.02
C VAL A 65 -1.04 -12.62 -10.87
N LEU A 66 -0.51 -11.40 -10.74
CA LEU A 66 -0.87 -10.26 -11.56
C LEU A 66 0.36 -9.77 -12.31
N ASN A 67 0.29 -9.75 -13.64
CA ASN A 67 1.34 -9.20 -14.51
C ASN A 67 0.78 -7.97 -15.20
N ILE A 68 1.39 -6.82 -14.96
CA ILE A 68 0.97 -5.53 -15.48
C ILE A 68 2.14 -4.95 -16.27
N GLY A 69 1.97 -4.75 -17.57
CA GLY A 69 3.06 -4.31 -18.45
C GLY A 69 3.36 -2.81 -18.38
N GLN A 70 2.47 -2.03 -17.78
CA GLN A 70 2.57 -0.59 -17.60
C GLN A 70 2.18 -0.24 -16.16
N ASP A 71 1.21 0.66 -15.96
CA ASP A 71 0.85 1.19 -14.65
C ASP A 71 -0.26 0.41 -13.95
N SER A 72 -0.23 0.42 -12.62
CA SER A 72 -1.30 -0.07 -11.75
C SER A 72 -1.73 1.04 -10.80
N THR A 73 -3.02 1.34 -10.76
CA THR A 73 -3.60 2.34 -9.84
C THR A 73 -4.64 1.67 -8.95
N ILE A 74 -4.52 1.87 -7.64
CA ILE A 74 -5.47 1.37 -6.64
C ILE A 74 -5.95 2.58 -5.82
N GLU A 75 -7.21 2.93 -5.97
CA GLU A 75 -7.85 4.01 -5.20
C GLU A 75 -8.74 3.42 -4.12
N ILE A 76 -8.46 3.76 -2.86
CA ILE A 76 -9.21 3.29 -1.69
C ILE A 76 -9.76 4.50 -0.95
N GLY A 77 -11.08 4.70 -1.01
CA GLY A 77 -11.73 5.88 -0.40
C GLY A 77 -11.76 5.90 1.13
N GLN A 78 -11.37 4.81 1.80
CA GLN A 78 -11.34 4.71 3.26
C GLN A 78 -10.06 4.02 3.75
N LYS A 79 -10.10 2.71 4.00
CA LYS A 79 -9.04 1.97 4.69
C LYS A 79 -8.53 0.81 3.86
N LEU A 80 -7.21 0.71 3.73
CA LEU A 80 -6.51 -0.48 3.22
C LEU A 80 -5.89 -1.24 4.40
N ILE A 81 -6.09 -2.56 4.45
CA ILE A 81 -5.43 -3.47 5.39
C ILE A 81 -4.79 -4.60 4.59
N GLU A 82 -3.48 -4.72 4.68
CA GLU A 82 -2.73 -5.83 4.09
C GLU A 82 -2.24 -6.75 5.21
N LYS A 83 -2.71 -8.00 5.23
CA LYS A 83 -2.25 -9.03 6.17
C LYS A 83 -1.38 -10.02 5.42
N ILE A 84 -0.08 -9.97 5.64
CA ILE A 84 0.90 -10.81 4.97
C ILE A 84 1.52 -11.76 6.00
N GLY A 85 1.43 -13.07 5.76
CA GLY A 85 1.89 -14.08 6.73
C GLY A 85 3.40 -14.25 6.80
N GLN A 86 4.12 -13.82 5.75
CA GLN A 86 5.57 -13.90 5.66
C GLN A 86 6.13 -12.54 5.22
N ILE A 87 6.62 -12.42 3.98
CA ILE A 87 7.36 -11.25 3.51
C ILE A 87 6.46 -10.37 2.65
N LYS A 88 6.44 -9.07 2.96
CA LYS A 88 6.04 -8.02 2.01
C LYS A 88 7.29 -7.43 1.38
N GLN A 89 7.46 -7.62 0.08
CA GLN A 89 8.57 -7.03 -0.67
C GLN A 89 8.04 -5.92 -1.58
N SER A 90 8.62 -4.73 -1.47
CA SER A 90 8.38 -3.59 -2.37
C SER A 90 9.71 -3.19 -2.97
N VAL A 91 9.85 -3.32 -4.29
CA VAL A 91 11.08 -3.01 -5.02
C VAL A 91 10.75 -1.98 -6.10
N SER A 92 11.45 -0.85 -6.08
CA SER A 92 11.32 0.19 -7.08
C SER A 92 12.66 0.40 -7.79
N GLY A 93 12.62 0.66 -9.10
CA GLY A 93 13.84 0.89 -9.90
C GLY A 93 14.39 2.31 -9.78
N ALA A 94 13.54 3.28 -9.40
CA ALA A 94 13.91 4.70 -9.31
C ALA A 94 13.59 5.30 -7.94
N GLN A 95 12.33 5.23 -7.50
CA GLN A 95 11.89 5.83 -6.24
C GLN A 95 10.72 5.06 -5.63
N GLN A 96 10.74 4.92 -4.31
CA GLN A 96 9.58 4.53 -3.52
C GLN A 96 9.15 5.72 -2.64
N GLN A 97 7.86 6.04 -2.68
CA GLN A 97 7.27 7.12 -1.90
C GLN A 97 6.29 6.55 -0.88
N ILE A 98 6.39 7.01 0.37
CA ILE A 98 5.41 6.75 1.44
C ILE A 98 5.00 8.12 1.96
N ILE A 99 3.83 8.60 1.54
CA ILE A 99 3.35 9.95 1.82
C ILE A 99 2.09 9.84 2.68
N ALA A 100 2.18 10.32 3.90
CA ALA A 100 1.06 10.41 4.83
C ALA A 100 1.28 11.61 5.76
N PRO A 101 0.22 12.19 6.36
CA PRO A 101 0.37 13.20 7.40
C PRO A 101 1.23 12.70 8.58
N VAL A 102 1.12 11.41 8.91
CA VAL A 102 1.89 10.72 9.94
C VAL A 102 2.30 9.35 9.43
N VAL A 103 3.59 9.01 9.59
CA VAL A 103 4.17 7.75 9.14
C VAL A 103 4.56 6.89 10.34
N TRP A 104 4.12 5.63 10.30
CA TRP A 104 4.46 4.59 11.28
C TRP A 104 5.15 3.43 10.58
N ILE A 105 6.38 3.12 11.00
CA ILE A 105 7.20 2.02 10.45
C ILE A 105 7.76 1.21 11.61
N GLY A 106 7.22 0.02 11.85
CA GLY A 106 7.72 -0.85 12.92
C GLY A 106 6.66 -1.84 13.41
N SER A 107 6.63 -2.06 14.72
CA SER A 107 5.68 -2.96 15.39
C SER A 107 4.42 -2.21 15.84
N GLN A 108 3.52 -2.87 16.58
CA GLN A 108 2.37 -2.18 17.18
C GLN A 108 2.76 -1.19 18.29
N GLU A 109 3.94 -1.38 18.89
CA GLU A 109 4.41 -0.61 20.05
C GLU A 109 5.58 0.32 19.70
N ILE A 110 6.34 -0.01 18.65
CA ILE A 110 7.56 0.70 18.29
C ILE A 110 7.43 1.25 16.88
N ASN A 111 7.51 2.57 16.75
CA ASN A 111 7.80 3.25 15.49
C ASN A 111 9.29 3.50 15.36
N VAL A 112 9.95 2.80 14.43
CA VAL A 112 11.39 2.94 14.18
C VAL A 112 11.73 4.35 13.68
N ALA A 113 10.78 5.07 13.06
CA ALA A 113 11.02 6.47 12.69
C ALA A 113 11.22 7.38 13.90
N GLN A 114 10.63 7.05 15.05
CA GLN A 114 10.79 7.80 16.32
C GLN A 114 12.26 7.84 16.77
N LEU A 115 13.04 6.80 16.47
CA LEU A 115 14.48 6.77 16.75
C LEU A 115 15.23 7.96 16.14
N MET A 116 14.77 8.50 15.00
CA MET A 116 15.38 9.68 14.39
C MET A 116 15.22 10.93 15.27
N ILE A 117 14.07 11.08 15.93
CA ILE A 117 13.80 12.18 16.87
C ILE A 117 14.57 11.96 18.18
N ASP A 118 14.53 10.74 18.72
CA ASP A 118 15.24 10.41 19.96
C ASP A 118 16.75 10.62 19.80
N THR A 119 17.29 10.35 18.61
CA THR A 119 18.70 10.64 18.29
C THR A 119 18.99 12.14 18.29
N LEU A 120 18.07 13.00 17.84
CA LEU A 120 18.25 14.47 17.91
C LEU A 120 18.29 14.95 19.36
N ASP A 121 17.47 14.38 20.24
CA ASP A 121 17.47 14.67 21.66
C ASP A 121 18.80 14.28 22.32
N ILE A 122 19.33 13.09 22.01
CA ILE A 122 20.65 12.63 22.49
C ILE A 122 21.79 13.53 21.94
N VAL A 123 21.72 13.95 20.68
CA VAL A 123 22.74 14.85 20.09
C VAL A 123 22.74 16.21 20.79
N LYS A 124 21.57 16.72 21.18
CA LYS A 124 21.48 17.96 21.97
C LYS A 124 22.09 17.79 23.35
N GLU A 125 21.71 16.74 24.08
CA GLU A 125 22.27 16.45 25.41
C GLU A 125 23.80 16.33 25.35
N LEU A 126 24.32 15.62 24.33
CA LEU A 126 25.75 15.51 24.12
C LEU A 126 26.42 16.87 23.86
N ALA A 127 25.79 17.74 23.06
CA ALA A 127 26.30 19.08 22.81
C ALA A 127 26.36 19.92 24.10
N GLU A 128 25.32 19.86 24.92
CA GLU A 128 25.26 20.57 26.20
C GLU A 128 26.32 20.07 27.18
N LEU A 129 26.42 18.75 27.37
CA LEU A 129 27.45 18.14 28.21
C LEU A 129 28.85 18.50 27.73
N THR A 130 29.08 18.46 26.42
CA THR A 130 30.38 18.82 25.82
C THR A 130 30.69 20.30 25.99
N ALA A 131 29.70 21.19 25.86
CA ALA A 131 29.90 22.62 26.08
C ALA A 131 30.23 22.93 27.55
N SER A 132 29.68 22.16 28.49
CA SER A 132 29.90 22.31 29.93
C SER A 132 31.11 21.53 30.49
N HIS A 133 31.77 20.70 29.69
CA HIS A 133 32.85 19.87 30.21
C HIS A 133 34.04 20.74 30.60
N THR A 134 34.71 20.40 31.70
CA THR A 134 35.87 21.16 32.16
C THR A 134 37.04 20.24 32.49
N HIS A 135 38.25 20.76 32.39
CA HIS A 135 39.47 20.13 32.92
C HIS A 135 39.97 20.91 34.13
N ASN A 136 40.69 20.22 35.03
CA ASN A 136 41.35 20.87 36.15
C ASN A 136 42.32 21.95 35.63
N ASN A 137 42.16 23.18 36.11
CA ASN A 137 42.94 24.38 35.75
C ASN A 137 42.77 24.94 34.32
N THR A 138 41.81 24.45 33.52
CA THR A 138 41.59 24.96 32.14
C THR A 138 40.22 25.64 31.97
N GLY A 139 39.19 25.23 32.73
CA GLY A 139 37.82 25.74 32.57
C GLY A 139 37.04 25.05 31.45
N GLU A 140 35.95 25.68 31.00
CA GLU A 140 35.12 25.23 29.87
C GLU A 140 35.84 25.40 28.51
N PRO A 141 35.35 24.78 27.43
CA PRO A 141 35.94 24.94 26.10
C PRO A 141 35.78 26.37 25.60
N LEU A 142 36.82 26.89 24.95
CA LEU A 142 36.80 28.25 24.35
C LEU A 142 35.71 28.42 23.28
N ASN A 143 35.20 27.32 22.73
CA ASN A 143 34.13 27.27 21.73
C ASN A 143 32.79 26.76 22.29
N ALA A 144 32.57 26.75 23.61
CA ALA A 144 31.35 26.25 24.26
C ALA A 144 30.05 26.79 23.62
N GLN A 145 29.99 28.08 23.32
CA GLN A 145 28.83 28.69 22.65
C GLN A 145 28.54 28.06 21.28
N ALA A 146 29.58 27.80 20.48
CA ALA A 146 29.43 27.17 19.17
C ALA A 146 28.96 25.71 19.30
N ILE A 147 29.43 25.00 20.34
CA ILE A 147 29.01 23.64 20.66
C ILE A 147 27.50 23.63 21.02
N ASN A 148 27.07 24.50 21.95
CA ASN A 148 25.65 24.65 22.29
C ASN A 148 24.78 25.02 21.08
N GLY A 149 25.31 25.82 20.15
CA GLY A 149 24.64 26.11 18.88
C GLY A 149 24.34 24.88 18.02
N THR A 150 25.03 23.76 18.25
CA THR A 150 24.69 22.46 17.62
C THR A 150 23.44 21.86 18.26
N GLY A 151 23.27 21.94 19.58
CA GLY A 151 22.05 21.52 20.27
C GLY A 151 20.81 22.29 19.78
N THR A 152 20.94 23.60 19.58
CA THR A 152 19.86 24.42 18.98
C THR A 152 19.49 23.97 17.56
N LYS A 153 20.46 23.53 16.75
CA LYS A 153 20.17 22.98 15.42
C LYS A 153 19.38 21.66 15.51
N SER A 154 19.71 20.80 16.49
CA SER A 154 18.96 19.58 16.74
C SER A 154 17.51 19.86 17.11
N ASP A 155 17.25 20.84 17.99
CA ASP A 155 15.88 21.27 18.34
C ASP A 155 15.09 21.70 17.09
N ASN A 156 15.68 22.55 16.23
CA ASN A 156 15.02 23.01 15.01
C ASN A 156 14.67 21.86 14.06
N LEU A 157 15.54 20.84 13.93
CA LEU A 157 15.26 19.66 13.11
C LEU A 157 14.15 18.81 13.73
N ARG A 158 14.16 18.67 15.05
CA ARG A 158 13.12 17.95 15.80
C ARG A 158 11.75 18.58 15.59
N GLU A 159 11.65 19.90 15.71
CA GLU A 159 10.40 20.63 15.44
C GLU A 159 9.92 20.44 14.00
N LYS A 160 10.85 20.42 13.04
CA LYS A 160 10.53 20.23 11.63
C LYS A 160 9.98 18.83 11.31
N TYR A 161 10.54 17.78 11.91
CA TYR A 161 10.23 16.38 11.53
C TYR A 161 9.27 15.65 12.45
N SER A 162 9.14 16.07 13.72
CA SER A 162 8.21 15.42 14.66
C SER A 162 6.74 15.36 14.19
N PRO A 163 6.19 16.32 13.41
CA PRO A 163 4.79 16.24 12.99
C PRO A 163 4.45 15.08 12.04
N VAL A 164 5.46 14.52 11.35
CA VAL A 164 5.25 13.45 10.35
C VAL A 164 5.63 12.06 10.85
N ILE A 165 6.14 11.95 12.09
CA ILE A 165 6.52 10.68 12.72
C ILE A 165 5.48 10.36 13.78
N GLY A 166 4.85 9.19 13.65
CA GLY A 166 3.77 8.72 14.54
C GLY A 166 4.22 8.09 15.84
#